data_AF-A0A951XYZ2-F1
#
_entry.id   AF-A0A951XYZ2-F1
#
_cell.length_a   1.000
_cell.length_b   1.000
_cell.length_c   1.000
_cell.angle_alpha   90.00
_cell.angle_beta   90.00
_cell.angle_gamma   90.00
#
_symmetry.space_group_name_H-M   'P 1'
#
loop_
_entity.id
_entity.type
_entity.pdbx_description
1 polymer ?
#
loop_
_entity_poly.entity_id
_entity_poly.type
_entity_poly.pdbx_seq_one_letter_code
_entity_poly.pdbx_strand_id
1 'polypeptide(L)'
;MAKRKSVKRSKASARTKARKVVRRAGSKKRAAARPVKRGGAARRPAAAARSAGNGPAGARLAQQRSLGLLRFARGLLAGMLKDFPNDKLLAQPSPTDNHALWTMGHLAATYQWFLQTLGDKGNVPDSYQGLFSFGTTPSPFVATYPPADEVRGHFEASFERFMQVAGAMPAKELMSPPAIDTGGFAATKLDVVERAAWHEGWHTGQVASLRRAFGLPRLMG
;
A
#
# COMPACT_ATOMS: atom_id res chain seq x y z
N MET A 1 -84.57 29.38 -1.83
CA MET A 1 -83.13 29.05 -1.98
C MET A 1 -82.52 30.09 -2.93
N ALA A 2 -81.62 31.00 -2.54
CA ALA A 2 -80.23 30.84 -2.09
C ALA A 2 -79.26 30.49 -3.25
N LYS A 3 -78.15 31.21 -3.54
CA LYS A 3 -77.64 32.50 -3.00
C LYS A 3 -76.73 33.25 -4.02
N ARG A 4 -77.15 34.48 -4.40
CA ARG A 4 -76.39 35.74 -4.65
C ARG A 4 -75.12 35.82 -5.55
N LYS A 5 -75.19 36.75 -6.52
CA LYS A 5 -74.04 37.49 -7.11
C LYS A 5 -73.50 38.56 -6.15
N SER A 6 -72.18 38.81 -6.13
CA SER A 6 -71.48 40.00 -5.57
C SER A 6 -69.95 39.89 -5.83
N VAL A 7 -69.08 40.91 -5.97
CA VAL A 7 -69.14 42.32 -6.46
C VAL A 7 -67.70 42.74 -6.90
N LYS A 8 -67.55 43.81 -7.70
CA LYS A 8 -66.24 44.43 -8.10
C LYS A 8 -65.42 44.94 -6.89
N ARG A 9 -64.08 44.97 -6.96
CA ARG A 9 -63.24 46.17 -7.30
C ARG A 9 -61.74 45.99 -6.96
N SER A 10 -60.91 46.80 -7.64
CA SER A 10 -59.45 46.97 -7.51
C SER A 10 -58.95 47.53 -6.16
N LYS A 11 -57.66 47.35 -5.86
CA LYS A 11 -56.79 48.42 -5.34
C LYS A 11 -55.30 48.16 -5.60
N ALA A 12 -54.55 49.24 -5.83
CA ALA A 12 -53.09 49.26 -5.99
C ALA A 12 -52.44 50.10 -4.88
N SER A 13 -51.18 49.81 -4.54
CA SER A 13 -50.20 50.68 -3.88
C SER A 13 -48.84 49.97 -4.00
N ALA A 14 -47.77 50.49 -4.61
CA ALA A 14 -46.95 51.65 -4.19
C ALA A 14 -46.39 51.46 -2.74
N ARG A 15 -45.11 51.74 -2.43
CA ARG A 15 -44.13 52.65 -3.07
C ARG A 15 -42.71 52.49 -2.46
N THR A 16 -41.63 52.63 -3.24
CA THR A 16 -40.25 53.04 -2.82
C THR A 16 -39.49 52.14 -1.78
N LYS A 17 -38.16 52.18 -1.62
CA LYS A 17 -37.07 53.09 -2.08
C LYS A 17 -35.75 52.31 -2.15
N ALA A 18 -34.90 52.56 -3.16
CA ALA A 18 -33.51 52.11 -3.12
C ALA A 18 -32.62 53.11 -2.36
N ARG A 19 -31.64 52.62 -1.58
CA ARG A 19 -30.48 53.41 -1.14
C ARG A 19 -29.20 52.59 -1.21
N LYS A 20 -28.23 53.11 -1.96
CA LYS A 20 -26.90 52.54 -2.21
C LYS A 20 -26.00 52.79 -1.00
N VAL A 21 -25.40 51.74 -0.43
CA VAL A 21 -24.26 51.87 0.49
C VAL A 21 -23.08 51.08 -0.06
N VAL A 22 -22.08 51.82 -0.54
CA VAL A 22 -20.78 51.28 -0.90
C VAL A 22 -20.04 50.89 0.39
N ARG A 23 -19.57 49.64 0.51
CA ARG A 23 -18.52 49.30 1.48
C ARG A 23 -17.23 48.95 0.75
N ARG A 24 -16.18 49.65 1.16
CA ARG A 24 -14.82 49.65 0.59
C ARG A 24 -14.22 48.25 0.50
N ALA A 25 -13.38 48.04 -0.51
CA ALA A 25 -12.42 46.94 -0.52
C ALA A 25 -11.48 47.07 0.69
N GLY A 26 -11.67 46.19 1.68
CA GLY A 26 -10.79 46.10 2.84
C GLY A 26 -9.57 45.24 2.51
N SER A 27 -8.41 45.88 2.34
CA SER A 27 -7.13 45.22 2.13
C SER A 27 -6.74 44.34 3.34
N LYS A 28 -7.15 43.07 3.34
CA LYS A 28 -6.63 42.09 4.28
C LYS A 28 -5.19 41.77 3.89
N LYS A 29 -4.23 42.36 4.62
CA LYS A 29 -2.81 42.00 4.56
C LYS A 29 -2.68 40.48 4.65
N ARG A 30 -1.99 39.86 3.67
CA ARG A 30 -1.53 38.47 3.78
C ARG A 30 -0.68 38.37 5.04
N ALA A 31 -1.18 37.67 6.07
CA ALA A 31 -0.33 37.24 7.16
C ALA A 31 0.68 36.25 6.58
N ALA A 32 1.98 36.56 6.67
CA ALA A 32 3.02 35.62 6.28
C ALA A 32 2.91 34.38 7.16
N ALA A 33 2.66 33.21 6.56
CA ALA A 33 2.69 31.96 7.28
C ALA A 33 4.11 31.76 7.83
N ARG A 34 4.25 31.75 9.18
CA ARG A 34 5.53 31.41 9.81
C ARG A 34 5.92 30.01 9.37
N PRO A 35 7.19 29.75 8.98
CA PRO A 35 7.61 28.41 8.61
C PRO A 35 7.41 27.50 9.82
N VAL A 36 6.58 26.47 9.67
CA VAL A 36 6.49 25.40 10.64
C VAL A 36 7.85 24.71 10.64
N LYS A 37 8.66 24.96 11.68
CA LYS A 37 9.83 24.13 11.95
C LYS A 37 9.31 22.71 12.10
N ARG A 38 9.53 21.87 11.09
CA ARG A 38 9.43 20.41 11.23
C ARG A 38 10.46 20.05 12.31
N GLY A 39 9.97 19.83 13.53
CA GLY A 39 10.80 19.29 14.60
C GLY A 39 11.37 17.98 14.08
N GLY A 40 12.69 17.91 13.94
CA GLY A 40 13.34 16.69 13.52
C GLY A 40 12.97 15.60 14.50
N ALA A 41 12.25 14.57 14.04
CA ALA A 41 12.07 13.37 14.82
C ALA A 41 13.48 12.87 15.14
N ALA A 42 13.88 12.95 16.41
CA ALA A 42 15.21 12.54 16.82
C ALA A 42 15.43 11.12 16.33
N ARG A 43 16.42 10.92 15.46
CA ARG A 43 16.84 9.58 15.06
C ARG A 43 17.21 8.84 16.35
N ARG A 44 16.32 7.99 16.84
CA ARG A 44 16.65 7.02 17.87
C ARG A 44 17.87 6.26 17.32
N PRO A 45 19.01 6.23 18.03
CA PRO A 45 20.11 5.39 17.58
C PRO A 45 19.57 3.98 17.41
N ALA A 46 19.83 3.37 16.25
CA ALA A 46 19.51 1.97 16.06
C ALA A 46 20.18 1.20 17.20
N ALA A 47 19.40 0.41 17.94
CA ALA A 47 19.94 -0.33 19.07
C ALA A 47 21.03 -1.28 18.57
N ALA A 48 22.28 -0.97 18.89
CA ALA A 48 23.43 -1.71 18.38
C ALA A 48 23.35 -3.17 18.84
N ALA A 49 23.26 -4.06 17.84
CA ALA A 49 23.53 -5.49 17.88
C ALA A 49 23.34 -6.22 19.24
N ARG A 50 22.08 -6.56 19.58
CA ARG A 50 21.80 -7.73 20.43
C ARG A 50 21.55 -8.98 19.56
N SER A 51 22.56 -9.38 18.78
CA SER A 51 22.52 -10.63 18.00
C SER A 51 23.85 -11.41 17.95
N ALA A 52 24.83 -11.06 18.79
CA ALA A 52 26.10 -11.79 18.92
C ALA A 52 26.01 -13.12 19.72
N GLY A 53 24.81 -13.72 19.83
CA GLY A 53 24.58 -14.93 20.64
C GLY A 53 24.51 -16.24 19.85
N ASN A 54 24.21 -16.17 18.55
CA ASN A 54 23.94 -17.34 17.71
C ASN A 54 24.93 -17.37 16.55
N GLY A 55 25.91 -18.29 16.62
CA GLY A 55 26.82 -18.56 15.50
C GLY A 55 26.09 -19.10 14.25
N PRO A 56 26.82 -19.50 13.19
CA PRO A 56 26.24 -19.87 11.90
C PRO A 56 25.05 -20.84 11.96
N ALA A 57 25.05 -21.80 12.88
CA ALA A 57 23.93 -22.73 13.09
C ALA A 57 22.61 -22.02 13.48
N GLY A 58 22.66 -21.01 14.36
CA GLY A 58 21.47 -20.28 14.79
C GLY A 58 20.96 -19.29 13.75
N ALA A 59 21.86 -18.67 12.98
CA ALA A 59 21.47 -17.86 11.81
C ALA A 59 20.78 -18.73 10.75
N ARG A 60 21.29 -19.95 10.48
CA ARG A 60 20.64 -20.92 9.58
C ARG A 60 19.26 -21.35 10.07
N LEU A 61 19.10 -21.60 11.38
CA LEU A 61 17.80 -21.94 11.97
C LEU A 61 16.79 -20.78 11.82
N ALA A 62 17.21 -19.55 12.08
CA ALA A 62 16.36 -18.37 11.90
C ALA A 62 15.91 -18.22 10.43
N GLN A 63 16.85 -18.26 9.48
CA GLN A 63 16.57 -18.26 8.04
C GLN A 63 15.56 -19.35 7.64
N GLN A 64 15.74 -20.59 8.11
CA GLN A 64 14.82 -21.70 7.82
C GLN A 64 13.41 -21.45 8.36
N ARG A 65 13.28 -20.92 9.59
CA ARG A 65 11.98 -20.58 10.20
C ARG A 65 11.29 -19.45 9.45
N SER A 66 12.01 -18.40 9.07
CA SER A 66 11.48 -17.25 8.34
C SER A 66 11.02 -17.64 6.93
N LEU A 67 11.81 -18.44 6.21
CA LEU A 67 11.40 -19.02 4.92
C LEU A 67 10.21 -20.00 5.06
N GLY A 68 10.11 -20.69 6.19
CA GLY A 68 8.94 -21.52 6.54
C GLY A 68 7.65 -20.69 6.69
N LEU A 69 7.70 -19.63 7.51
CA LEU A 69 6.59 -18.68 7.67
C LEU A 69 6.22 -18.01 6.34
N LEU A 70 7.22 -17.64 5.55
CA LEU A 70 7.04 -16.96 4.28
C LEU A 70 6.30 -17.84 3.25
N ARG A 71 6.68 -19.13 3.11
CA ARG A 71 5.91 -20.08 2.28
C ARG A 71 4.49 -20.27 2.77
N PHE A 72 4.27 -20.34 4.08
CA PHE A 72 2.94 -20.45 4.65
C PHE A 72 2.07 -19.23 4.29
N ALA A 73 2.59 -18.01 4.45
CA ALA A 73 1.90 -16.78 4.07
C ALA A 73 1.59 -16.72 2.56
N ARG A 74 2.57 -16.99 1.67
CA ARG A 74 2.36 -17.10 0.22
C ARG A 74 1.26 -18.11 -0.12
N GLY A 75 1.24 -19.28 0.52
CA GLY A 75 0.22 -20.31 0.27
C GLY A 75 -1.20 -19.83 0.58
N LEU A 76 -1.38 -19.09 1.68
CA LEU A 76 -2.66 -18.47 2.04
C LEU A 76 -3.06 -17.37 1.05
N LEU A 77 -2.13 -16.49 0.69
CA LEU A 77 -2.39 -15.41 -0.26
C LEU A 77 -2.71 -15.94 -1.66
N ALA A 78 -1.92 -16.88 -2.18
CA ALA A 78 -2.16 -17.52 -3.47
C ALA A 78 -3.51 -18.25 -3.50
N GLY A 79 -3.86 -18.97 -2.41
CA GLY A 79 -5.19 -19.56 -2.24
C GLY A 79 -6.32 -18.52 -2.34
N MET A 80 -6.16 -17.35 -1.71
CA MET A 80 -7.12 -16.24 -1.75
C MET A 80 -7.15 -15.45 -3.07
N LEU A 81 -6.10 -15.54 -3.88
CA LEU A 81 -5.99 -14.89 -5.20
C LEU A 81 -6.35 -15.81 -6.38
N LYS A 82 -6.50 -17.11 -6.14
CA LYS A 82 -6.78 -18.14 -7.16
C LYS A 82 -8.18 -18.01 -7.75
N ASP A 83 -9.18 -17.78 -6.90
CA ASP A 83 -10.61 -17.63 -7.24
C ASP A 83 -11.09 -16.18 -7.13
N PHE A 84 -10.17 -15.21 -7.02
CA PHE A 84 -10.53 -13.80 -6.91
C PHE A 84 -11.10 -13.30 -8.26
N PRO A 85 -12.35 -12.80 -8.32
CA PRO A 85 -13.00 -12.50 -9.59
C PRO A 85 -12.28 -11.40 -10.40
N ASN A 86 -12.10 -11.64 -11.71
CA ASN A 86 -11.40 -10.73 -12.61
C ASN A 86 -12.04 -9.33 -12.68
N ASP A 87 -13.38 -9.25 -12.61
CA ASP A 87 -14.13 -7.99 -12.55
C ASP A 87 -13.88 -7.17 -11.27
N LYS A 88 -13.29 -7.79 -10.24
CA LYS A 88 -13.00 -7.15 -8.93
C LYS A 88 -11.52 -6.90 -8.68
N LEU A 89 -10.63 -7.23 -9.62
CA LEU A 89 -9.18 -7.08 -9.45
C LEU A 89 -8.71 -5.64 -9.20
N LEU A 90 -9.49 -4.65 -9.68
CA LEU A 90 -9.28 -3.21 -9.46
C LEU A 90 -10.29 -2.59 -8.46
N ALA A 91 -11.19 -3.39 -7.88
CA ALA A 91 -12.19 -2.88 -6.94
C ALA A 91 -11.55 -2.57 -5.58
N GLN A 92 -11.99 -1.46 -4.96
CA GLN A 92 -11.55 -0.99 -3.64
C GLN A 92 -12.79 -0.75 -2.76
N PRO A 93 -12.94 -1.40 -1.59
CA PRO A 93 -14.05 -1.15 -0.66
C PRO A 93 -14.02 0.27 -0.06
N SER A 94 -12.82 0.75 0.26
CA SER A 94 -12.52 2.15 0.63
C SER A 94 -11.51 2.74 -0.36
N PRO A 95 -11.54 4.05 -0.67
CA PRO A 95 -10.51 4.72 -1.48
C PRO A 95 -9.08 4.60 -0.94
N THR A 96 -8.92 4.19 0.32
CA THR A 96 -7.63 3.94 0.99
C THR A 96 -7.11 2.51 0.84
N ASP A 97 -7.93 1.58 0.38
CA ASP A 97 -7.58 0.17 0.28
C ASP A 97 -6.77 -0.11 -0.99
N ASN A 98 -5.80 -1.01 -0.91
CA ASN A 98 -5.17 -1.56 -2.10
C ASN A 98 -6.11 -2.56 -2.77
N HIS A 99 -6.28 -2.50 -4.09
CA HIS A 99 -6.99 -3.55 -4.83
C HIS A 99 -6.07 -4.76 -5.09
N ALA A 100 -6.66 -5.90 -5.48
CA ALA A 100 -5.95 -7.16 -5.62
C ALA A 100 -4.82 -7.13 -6.68
N LEU A 101 -5.06 -6.52 -7.84
CA LEU A 101 -4.04 -6.38 -8.89
C LEU A 101 -2.83 -5.54 -8.43
N TRP A 102 -3.08 -4.41 -7.75
CA TRP A 102 -2.00 -3.61 -7.17
C TRP A 102 -1.23 -4.39 -6.11
N THR A 103 -1.92 -5.19 -5.29
CA THR A 103 -1.27 -6.01 -4.25
C THR A 103 -0.35 -7.09 -4.85
N MET A 104 -0.75 -7.75 -5.95
CA MET A 104 0.12 -8.69 -6.67
C MET A 104 1.35 -7.99 -7.26
N GLY A 105 1.15 -6.86 -7.95
CA GLY A 105 2.25 -6.07 -8.51
C GLY A 105 3.18 -5.48 -7.44
N HIS A 106 2.63 -5.08 -6.29
CA HIS A 106 3.39 -4.53 -5.16
C HIS A 106 4.30 -5.58 -4.53
N LEU A 107 3.78 -6.79 -4.32
CA LEU A 107 4.59 -7.90 -3.84
C LEU A 107 5.68 -8.25 -4.86
N ALA A 108 5.38 -8.29 -6.16
CA ALA A 108 6.40 -8.48 -7.20
C ALA A 108 7.52 -7.42 -7.14
N ALA A 109 7.16 -6.13 -7.12
CA ALA A 109 8.11 -5.02 -7.00
C ALA A 109 8.89 -5.04 -5.67
N THR A 110 8.28 -5.54 -4.59
CA THR A 110 8.94 -5.67 -3.28
C THR A 110 9.92 -6.85 -3.27
N TYR A 111 9.60 -7.99 -3.90
CA TYR A 111 10.56 -9.09 -4.06
C TYR A 111 11.72 -8.73 -4.97
N GLN A 112 11.48 -7.95 -6.03
CA GLN A 112 12.54 -7.33 -6.84
C GLN A 112 13.50 -6.52 -5.97
N TRP A 113 12.97 -5.65 -5.09
CA TRP A 113 13.80 -4.88 -4.17
C TRP A 113 14.50 -5.75 -3.11
N PHE A 114 13.81 -6.71 -2.49
CA PHE A 114 14.43 -7.65 -1.55
C PHE A 114 15.59 -8.44 -2.20
N LEU A 115 15.42 -8.89 -3.44
CA LEU A 115 16.48 -9.55 -4.21
C LEU A 115 17.71 -8.65 -4.39
N GLN A 116 17.51 -7.37 -4.70
CA GLN A 116 18.59 -6.38 -4.75
C GLN A 116 19.27 -6.19 -3.39
N THR A 117 18.53 -6.19 -2.28
CA THR A 117 19.13 -6.16 -0.93
C THR A 117 19.94 -7.41 -0.57
N LEU A 118 19.71 -8.53 -1.24
CA LEU A 118 20.50 -9.75 -1.10
C LEU A 118 21.71 -9.82 -2.08
N GLY A 119 21.74 -8.93 -3.08
CA GLY A 119 22.78 -8.85 -4.12
C GLY A 119 22.40 -9.49 -5.47
N ASP A 120 21.13 -9.86 -5.64
CA ASP A 120 20.59 -10.41 -6.89
C ASP A 120 19.96 -9.31 -7.77
N LYS A 121 19.94 -9.50 -9.09
CA LYS A 121 19.34 -8.51 -10.02
C LYS A 121 17.81 -8.56 -10.06
N GLY A 122 17.21 -9.66 -9.60
CA GLY A 122 15.78 -9.92 -9.70
C GLY A 122 15.30 -10.16 -11.14
N ASN A 123 13.98 -10.16 -11.32
CA ASN A 123 13.30 -10.62 -12.54
C ASN A 123 11.97 -9.87 -12.83
N VAL A 124 11.76 -8.68 -12.26
CA VAL A 124 10.55 -7.85 -12.48
C VAL A 124 10.92 -6.60 -13.30
N PRO A 125 10.08 -6.16 -14.27
CA PRO A 125 10.36 -4.97 -15.08
C PRO A 125 10.46 -3.68 -14.26
N ASP A 126 11.41 -2.81 -14.60
CA ASP A 126 11.63 -1.51 -13.92
C ASP A 126 10.38 -0.61 -13.92
N SER A 127 9.49 -0.76 -14.91
CA SER A 127 8.21 -0.04 -14.99
C SER A 127 7.31 -0.26 -13.78
N TYR A 128 7.43 -1.40 -13.08
CA TYR A 128 6.66 -1.70 -11.87
C TYR A 128 6.93 -0.70 -10.74
N GLN A 129 8.13 -0.07 -10.72
CA GLN A 129 8.50 0.92 -9.71
C GLN A 129 7.55 2.13 -9.70
N GLY A 130 7.05 2.55 -10.87
CA GLY A 130 6.11 3.67 -10.99
C GLY A 130 4.65 3.30 -10.70
N LEU A 131 4.31 2.01 -10.74
CA LEU A 131 2.93 1.51 -10.67
C LEU A 131 2.57 0.88 -9.31
N PHE A 132 3.53 0.22 -8.67
CA PHE A 132 3.28 -0.70 -7.58
C PHE A 132 4.17 -0.50 -6.34
N SER A 133 5.22 0.31 -6.39
CA SER A 133 6.12 0.47 -5.24
C SER A 133 5.51 1.31 -4.12
N PHE A 134 6.13 1.26 -2.94
CA PHE A 134 5.68 1.97 -1.75
C PHE A 134 5.44 3.48 -2.03
N GLY A 135 4.26 3.98 -1.65
CA GLY A 135 3.84 5.36 -1.89
C GLY A 135 3.13 5.62 -3.21
N THR A 136 3.07 4.65 -4.13
CA THR A 136 2.14 4.72 -5.27
C THR A 136 0.69 4.60 -4.78
N THR A 137 -0.25 5.16 -5.54
CA THR A 137 -1.69 5.06 -5.26
C THR A 137 -2.34 4.14 -6.30
N PRO A 138 -3.13 3.14 -5.90
CA PRO A 138 -3.83 2.27 -6.86
C PRO A 138 -4.77 3.08 -7.76
N SER A 139 -4.63 2.89 -9.07
CA SER A 139 -5.50 3.46 -10.10
C SER A 139 -6.71 2.54 -10.34
N PRO A 140 -7.94 3.08 -10.48
CA PRO A 140 -9.12 2.29 -10.85
C PRO A 140 -9.18 1.96 -12.35
N PHE A 141 -8.26 2.48 -13.17
CA PHE A 141 -8.30 2.32 -14.63
C PHE A 141 -7.41 1.16 -15.10
N VAL A 142 -8.01 0.16 -15.75
CA VAL A 142 -7.31 -1.03 -16.26
C VAL A 142 -6.14 -0.70 -17.19
N ALA A 143 -6.27 0.34 -18.02
CA ALA A 143 -5.22 0.80 -18.93
C ALA A 143 -3.96 1.39 -18.24
N THR A 144 -3.96 1.52 -16.90
CA THR A 144 -2.79 1.95 -16.12
C THR A 144 -1.78 0.81 -15.94
N TYR A 145 -2.23 -0.45 -16.04
CA TYR A 145 -1.45 -1.62 -15.64
C TYR A 145 -1.12 -2.54 -16.82
N PRO A 146 -0.05 -3.36 -16.70
CA PRO A 146 0.13 -4.53 -17.56
C PRO A 146 -1.05 -5.50 -17.46
N PRO A 147 -1.21 -6.43 -18.41
CA PRO A 147 -2.19 -7.52 -18.34
C PRO A 147 -2.14 -8.24 -16.99
N ALA A 148 -3.30 -8.57 -16.42
CA ALA A 148 -3.38 -9.15 -15.08
C ALA A 148 -2.62 -10.49 -14.95
N ASP A 149 -2.56 -11.27 -16.03
CA ASP A 149 -1.80 -12.53 -16.07
C ASP A 149 -0.28 -12.31 -16.11
N GLU A 150 0.20 -11.21 -16.70
CA GLU A 150 1.61 -10.80 -16.64
C GLU A 150 1.98 -10.38 -15.21
N VAL A 151 1.11 -9.59 -14.55
CA VAL A 151 1.27 -9.21 -13.15
C VAL A 151 1.29 -10.45 -12.23
N ARG A 152 0.42 -11.43 -12.48
CA ARG A 152 0.41 -12.71 -11.77
C ARG A 152 1.67 -13.53 -12.03
N GLY A 153 2.16 -13.57 -13.27
CA GLY A 153 3.41 -14.23 -13.64
C GLY A 153 4.62 -13.69 -12.88
N HIS A 154 4.79 -12.35 -12.86
CA HIS A 154 5.86 -11.71 -12.10
C HIS A 154 5.70 -11.86 -10.58
N PHE A 155 4.46 -11.86 -10.06
CA PHE A 155 4.16 -12.13 -8.64
C PHE A 155 4.68 -13.51 -8.18
N GLU A 156 4.38 -14.59 -8.91
CA GLU A 156 4.89 -15.92 -8.57
C GLU A 156 6.41 -16.03 -8.83
N ALA A 157 6.89 -15.57 -9.99
CA ALA A 157 8.28 -15.74 -10.40
C ALA A 157 9.28 -14.97 -9.51
N SER A 158 8.91 -13.78 -9.02
CA SER A 158 9.73 -12.98 -8.11
C SER A 158 9.83 -13.59 -6.71
N PHE A 159 8.73 -14.17 -6.21
CA PHE A 159 8.71 -14.92 -4.96
C PHE A 159 9.59 -16.16 -5.03
N GLU A 160 9.45 -16.98 -6.06
CA GLU A 160 10.28 -18.19 -6.23
C GLU A 160 11.76 -17.83 -6.37
N ARG A 161 12.09 -16.75 -7.10
CA ARG A 161 13.47 -16.25 -7.16
C ARG A 161 13.99 -15.84 -5.79
N PHE A 162 13.20 -15.12 -4.99
CA PHE A 162 13.57 -14.76 -3.62
C PHE A 162 13.76 -15.99 -2.73
N MET A 163 12.85 -16.96 -2.78
CA MET A 163 12.94 -18.21 -2.01
C MET A 163 14.21 -19.01 -2.33
N GLN A 164 14.60 -19.06 -3.61
CA GLN A 164 15.86 -19.68 -4.05
C GLN A 164 17.09 -18.94 -3.51
N VAL A 165 17.19 -17.63 -3.77
CA VAL A 165 18.35 -16.82 -3.37
C VAL A 165 18.49 -16.78 -1.84
N ALA A 166 17.41 -16.48 -1.13
CA ALA A 166 17.39 -16.42 0.33
C ALA A 166 17.60 -17.80 0.98
N GLY A 167 17.16 -18.90 0.36
CA GLY A 167 17.34 -20.27 0.87
C GLY A 167 18.75 -20.84 0.66
N ALA A 168 19.38 -20.50 -0.48
CA ALA A 168 20.74 -20.91 -0.82
C ALA A 168 21.82 -20.10 -0.08
N MET A 169 21.47 -18.90 0.44
CA MET A 169 22.43 -18.01 1.11
C MET A 169 23.17 -18.70 2.28
N PRO A 170 24.52 -18.71 2.27
CA PRO A 170 25.32 -19.30 3.34
C PRO A 170 25.10 -18.61 4.69
N ALA A 171 25.09 -19.39 5.76
CA ALA A 171 24.80 -18.88 7.10
C ALA A 171 25.78 -17.80 7.60
N LYS A 172 27.03 -17.81 7.10
CA LYS A 172 28.05 -16.78 7.37
C LYS A 172 27.69 -15.40 6.76
N GLU A 173 26.87 -15.36 5.71
CA GLU A 173 26.48 -14.13 5.00
C GLU A 173 25.18 -13.53 5.54
N LEU A 174 24.35 -14.31 6.20
CA LEU A 174 23.08 -13.86 6.78
C LEU A 174 23.24 -12.67 7.73
N MET A 175 24.32 -12.65 8.51
CA MET A 175 24.61 -11.57 9.47
C MET A 175 25.37 -10.39 8.84
N SER A 176 25.71 -10.46 7.55
CA SER A 176 26.30 -9.33 6.82
C SER A 176 25.25 -8.27 6.49
N PRO A 177 25.64 -6.99 6.28
CA PRO A 177 24.71 -5.95 5.84
C PRO A 177 24.04 -6.28 4.49
N PRO A 178 22.85 -5.70 4.22
CA PRO A 178 22.26 -5.69 2.89
C PRO A 178 23.23 -5.15 1.81
N ALA A 179 23.07 -5.62 0.57
CA ALA A 179 23.92 -5.25 -0.57
C ALA A 179 23.66 -3.83 -1.11
N ILE A 180 22.52 -3.22 -0.74
CA ILE A 180 22.16 -1.82 -1.04
C ILE A 180 21.66 -1.15 0.25
N ASP A 181 21.69 0.18 0.33
CA ASP A 181 21.08 0.91 1.45
C ASP A 181 19.57 0.68 1.48
N THR A 182 19.05 0.34 2.65
CA THR A 182 17.65 0.05 2.90
C THR A 182 16.92 1.16 3.65
N GLY A 183 17.59 2.29 3.93
CA GLY A 183 17.02 3.39 4.71
C GLY A 183 16.70 3.02 6.17
N GLY A 184 17.27 1.92 6.68
CA GLY A 184 16.99 1.36 8.01
C GLY A 184 15.94 0.24 8.04
N PHE A 185 15.38 -0.15 6.89
CA PHE A 185 14.63 -1.40 6.77
C PHE A 185 15.61 -2.57 6.65
N ALA A 186 15.95 -3.24 7.75
CA ALA A 186 16.95 -4.32 7.85
C ALA A 186 18.38 -3.83 8.09
N ALA A 187 19.02 -4.39 9.13
CA ALA A 187 20.43 -4.20 9.42
C ALA A 187 21.32 -5.34 8.88
N THR A 188 20.71 -6.50 8.58
CA THR A 188 21.40 -7.70 8.07
C THR A 188 20.63 -8.32 6.90
N LYS A 189 21.23 -9.26 6.17
CA LYS A 189 20.51 -10.05 5.16
C LYS A 189 19.46 -10.97 5.80
N LEU A 190 19.65 -11.43 7.04
CA LEU A 190 18.65 -12.20 7.79
C LEU A 190 17.41 -11.37 8.13
N ASP A 191 17.59 -10.12 8.58
CA ASP A 191 16.51 -9.16 8.80
C ASP A 191 15.63 -9.02 7.54
N VAL A 192 16.20 -9.03 6.33
CA VAL A 192 15.44 -8.97 5.07
C VAL A 192 14.52 -10.18 4.94
N VAL A 193 15.04 -11.39 5.18
CA VAL A 193 14.26 -12.64 5.08
C VAL A 193 13.14 -12.69 6.14
N GLU A 194 13.42 -12.22 7.36
CA GLU A 194 12.41 -12.09 8.42
C GLU A 194 11.32 -11.08 8.06
N ARG A 195 11.70 -9.90 7.54
CA ARG A 195 10.75 -8.85 7.16
C ARG A 195 9.96 -9.18 5.91
N ALA A 196 10.50 -9.96 4.97
CA ALA A 196 9.75 -10.49 3.85
C ALA A 196 8.59 -11.38 4.32
N ALA A 197 8.82 -12.26 5.29
CA ALA A 197 7.76 -13.09 5.89
C ALA A 197 6.65 -12.25 6.56
N TRP A 198 7.02 -11.18 7.26
CA TRP A 198 6.07 -10.23 7.85
C TRP A 198 5.28 -9.44 6.81
N HIS A 199 5.95 -8.91 5.77
CA HIS A 199 5.35 -8.10 4.70
C HIS A 199 4.35 -8.91 3.88
N GLU A 200 4.71 -10.15 3.54
CA GLU A 200 3.81 -11.12 2.89
C GLU A 200 2.55 -11.38 3.75
N GLY A 201 2.74 -11.63 5.05
CA GLY A 201 1.64 -11.84 6.00
C GLY A 201 0.73 -10.61 6.17
N TRP A 202 1.29 -9.39 6.13
CA TRP A 202 0.54 -8.14 6.15
C TRP A 202 -0.39 -8.04 4.92
N HIS A 203 0.14 -8.23 3.71
CA HIS A 203 -0.65 -8.15 2.48
C HIS A 203 -1.66 -9.31 2.35
N THR A 204 -1.34 -10.47 2.91
CA THR A 204 -2.29 -11.58 3.09
C THR A 204 -3.53 -11.12 3.88
N GLY A 205 -3.34 -10.39 5.00
CA GLY A 205 -4.43 -9.83 5.79
C GLY A 205 -5.25 -8.74 5.07
N GLN A 206 -4.61 -7.95 4.21
CA GLN A 206 -5.31 -6.98 3.35
C GLN A 206 -6.22 -7.69 2.35
N VAL A 207 -5.71 -8.71 1.63
CA VAL A 207 -6.52 -9.46 0.65
C VAL A 207 -7.64 -10.26 1.30
N ALA A 208 -7.43 -10.84 2.50
CA ALA A 208 -8.51 -11.44 3.28
C ALA A 208 -9.64 -10.45 3.59
N SER A 209 -9.28 -9.18 3.83
CA SER A 209 -10.25 -8.10 4.11
C SER A 209 -11.01 -7.68 2.84
N LEU A 210 -10.35 -7.60 1.68
CA LEU A 210 -11.02 -7.41 0.38
C LEU A 210 -12.04 -8.54 0.10
N ARG A 211 -11.65 -9.80 0.34
CA ARG A 211 -12.56 -10.94 0.13
C ARG A 211 -13.83 -10.83 0.96
N ARG A 212 -13.72 -10.49 2.25
CA ARG A 212 -14.89 -10.24 3.11
C ARG A 212 -15.75 -9.08 2.60
N ALA A 213 -15.13 -7.96 2.21
CA ALA A 213 -15.85 -6.79 1.71
C ALA A 213 -16.62 -7.06 0.40
N PHE A 214 -16.15 -7.98 -0.44
CA PHE A 214 -16.81 -8.41 -1.67
C PHE A 214 -17.69 -9.66 -1.51
N GLY A 215 -17.92 -10.14 -0.28
CA GLY A 215 -18.78 -11.30 -0.01
C GLY A 215 -18.21 -12.64 -0.51
N LEU A 216 -16.90 -12.72 -0.78
CA LEU A 216 -16.25 -13.93 -1.28
C LEU A 216 -16.03 -14.96 -0.16
N PRO A 217 -15.95 -16.28 -0.47
CA PRO A 217 -15.68 -17.31 0.52
C PRO A 217 -14.43 -17.02 1.35
N ARG A 218 -14.57 -17.17 2.67
CA ARG A 218 -13.50 -16.96 3.66
C ARG A 218 -12.63 -18.21 3.72
N LEU A 219 -11.36 -18.06 3.33
CA LEU A 219 -10.34 -19.13 3.46
C LEU A 219 -9.57 -19.02 4.79
N MET A 220 -9.55 -17.83 5.39
CA MET A 220 -9.17 -17.55 6.77
C MET A 220 -9.96 -16.34 7.29
N GLY A 221 -10.33 -16.36 8.57
CA GLY A 221 -11.00 -15.25 9.27
C GLY A 221 -12.40 -14.94 8.76
#